data_AF-A0AAV3SF07-F1
#
_entry.id   AF-A0AAV3SF07-F1
#
_cell.length_a   1.000
_cell.length_b   1.000
_cell.length_c   1.000
_cell.angle_alpha   90.00
_cell.angle_beta   90.00
_cell.angle_gamma   90.00
#
_symmetry.space_group_name_H-M   'P 1'
#
loop_
_entity.id
_entity.type
_entity.pdbx_description
1 polymer ?
#
loop_
_entity_poly.entity_id
_entity_poly.type
_entity_poly.pdbx_seq_one_letter_code
_entity_poly.pdbx_strand_id
1 'polypeptide(L)'
;MRLCRFLSEFKATHENESGLTLYLVHNVTEQSVISDEITDETTHESTLFEMGSWLSGRLFLLDRGFFKFRRFALIDENDGFFVSRLKASSNPVVTEELQEWPG
;
A
#
# COMPACT_ATOMS: atom_id res chain seq x y z
N MET A 1 17.67 8.00 -11.02
CA MET A 1 17.51 9.33 -10.40
C MET A 1 16.55 9.18 -9.22
N ARG A 2 16.93 9.59 -8.01
CA ARG A 2 16.10 9.41 -6.79
C ARG A 2 15.10 10.56 -6.70
N LEU A 3 13.79 10.29 -6.73
CA LEU A 3 12.70 11.27 -6.66
C LEU A 3 12.90 12.32 -5.54
N CYS A 4 13.41 11.90 -4.38
CA CYS A 4 13.74 12.79 -3.25
C CYS A 4 14.70 13.93 -3.62
N ARG A 5 15.60 13.72 -4.58
CA ARG A 5 16.56 14.74 -5.04
C ARG A 5 15.92 15.78 -5.95
N PHE A 6 14.87 15.41 -6.67
CA PHE A 6 14.09 16.33 -7.49
C PHE A 6 13.14 17.17 -6.61
N LEU A 7 12.50 16.52 -5.63
CA LEU A 7 11.58 17.18 -4.71
C LEU A 7 12.28 18.17 -3.76
N SER A 8 13.58 18.04 -3.50
CA SER A 8 14.32 18.98 -2.65
C SER A 8 14.42 20.40 -3.22
N GLU A 9 14.10 20.61 -4.50
CA GLU A 9 14.08 21.94 -5.12
C GLU A 9 12.83 22.76 -4.75
N PHE A 10 11.77 22.09 -4.26
CA PHE A 10 10.52 22.72 -3.87
C PHE A 10 10.49 22.90 -2.35
N LYS A 11 10.54 24.14 -1.87
CA LYS A 11 10.45 24.46 -0.44
C LYS A 11 9.03 24.25 0.07
N ALA A 12 8.88 23.59 1.22
CA ALA A 12 7.61 23.44 1.91
C ALA A 12 7.01 24.82 2.26
N THR A 13 5.70 24.96 2.14
CA THR A 13 4.96 26.18 2.49
C THR A 13 4.61 26.27 3.98
N HIS A 14 4.67 25.16 4.71
CA HIS A 14 4.35 25.05 6.14
C HIS A 14 5.37 24.18 6.89
N GLU A 15 5.61 24.49 8.16
CA GLU A 15 6.46 23.68 9.04
C GLU A 15 5.66 22.43 9.49
N ASN A 16 6.10 21.25 9.03
CA ASN A 16 5.56 19.91 9.34
C ASN A 16 4.33 19.42 8.56
N GLU A 17 3.88 20.09 7.52
CA GLU A 17 2.77 19.60 6.68
C GLU A 17 3.24 19.25 5.26
N SER A 18 2.94 18.02 4.84
CA SER A 18 3.30 17.49 3.52
C SER A 18 2.31 17.98 2.49
N GLY A 19 2.50 19.17 1.90
CA GLY A 19 1.58 19.72 0.90
C GLY A 19 1.40 18.91 -0.39
N LEU A 20 2.09 17.77 -0.55
CA LEU A 20 1.99 16.85 -1.68
C LEU A 20 2.25 15.41 -1.23
N THR A 21 1.38 14.50 -1.64
CA THR A 21 1.51 13.05 -1.41
C THR A 21 1.64 12.33 -2.75
N LEU A 22 2.66 11.48 -2.89
CA LEU A 22 2.77 10.56 -4.02
C LEU A 22 2.28 9.17 -3.57
N TYR A 23 1.18 8.74 -4.17
CA TYR A 23 0.71 7.36 -4.08
C TYR A 23 1.30 6.55 -5.24
N LEU A 24 1.83 5.36 -4.93
CA LEU A 24 2.50 4.50 -5.92
C LEU A 24 2.24 3.02 -5.64
N VAL A 25 1.82 2.29 -6.67
CA VAL A 25 1.83 0.82 -6.72
C VAL A 25 2.92 0.38 -7.67
N HIS A 26 3.92 -0.33 -7.15
CA HIS A 26 5.08 -0.78 -7.90
C HIS A 26 5.12 -2.31 -8.02
N ASN A 27 5.25 -2.81 -9.24
CA ASN A 27 5.55 -4.21 -9.50
C ASN A 27 7.04 -4.48 -9.27
N VAL A 28 7.36 -5.19 -8.20
CA VAL A 28 8.76 -5.49 -7.86
C VAL A 28 9.43 -6.42 -8.88
N THR A 29 8.67 -7.35 -9.46
CA THR A 29 9.20 -8.34 -10.42
C THR A 29 9.51 -7.69 -11.77
N GLU A 30 8.58 -6.88 -12.28
CA GLU A 30 8.73 -6.20 -13.57
C GLU A 30 9.47 -4.87 -13.46
N GLN A 31 9.73 -4.40 -12.24
CA GLN A 31 10.31 -3.08 -11.96
C GLN A 31 9.51 -1.94 -12.64
N SER A 32 8.18 -2.06 -12.62
CA SER A 32 7.25 -1.19 -13.31
C SER A 32 6.29 -0.51 -12.34
N VAL A 33 5.78 0.66 -12.73
CA VAL A 33 4.70 1.34 -12.03
C VAL A 33 3.38 0.80 -12.56
N ILE A 34 2.56 0.26 -11.66
CA ILE A 34 1.21 -0.23 -11.98
C ILE A 34 0.20 0.92 -11.91
N SER A 35 0.35 1.79 -10.92
CA SER A 35 -0.52 2.93 -10.68
C SER A 35 0.26 3.98 -9.88
N ASP A 36 0.07 5.24 -10.24
CA ASP A 36 0.60 6.39 -9.53
C ASP A 36 -0.44 7.49 -9.49
N GLU A 37 -0.50 8.22 -8.38
CA GLU A 37 -1.34 9.40 -8.24
C GLU A 37 -0.60 10.43 -7.39
N ILE A 38 -0.66 11.71 -7.79
CA ILE A 38 -0.15 12.83 -7.00
C ILE A 38 -1.35 13.55 -6.41
N THR A 39 -1.45 13.58 -5.09
CA THR A 39 -2.56 14.22 -4.39
C THR A 39 -2.07 15.33 -3.48
N ASP A 40 -3.00 16.16 -3.05
CA ASP A 40 -2.78 17.02 -1.89
C ASP A 40 -2.63 16.21 -0.59
N GLU A 41 -2.35 16.92 0.49
CA GLU A 41 -2.16 16.39 1.83
C GLU A 41 -3.45 15.84 2.47
N THR A 42 -4.61 16.33 2.02
CA THR A 42 -5.90 16.02 2.64
C THR A 42 -6.53 14.75 2.08
N THR A 43 -6.06 14.32 0.90
CA THR A 43 -6.58 13.15 0.23
C THR A 43 -6.15 11.88 0.95
N HIS A 44 -7.13 11.15 1.48
CA HIS A 44 -6.87 9.88 2.14
C HIS A 44 -6.35 8.84 1.14
N GLU A 45 -5.13 8.33 1.36
CA GLU A 45 -4.49 7.25 0.57
C GLU A 45 -5.40 6.02 0.35
N SER A 46 -6.39 5.80 1.22
CA SER A 46 -7.35 4.72 1.07
C SER A 46 -8.31 4.85 -0.10
N THR A 47 -8.59 6.06 -0.59
CA THR A 47 -9.42 6.27 -1.78
C THR A 47 -8.64 6.05 -3.07
N LEU A 48 -7.31 6.07 -3.02
CA LEU A 48 -6.43 5.96 -4.18
C LEU A 48 -6.10 4.51 -4.55
N PHE A 49 -6.34 3.57 -3.64
CA PHE A 49 -6.15 2.15 -3.93
C PHE A 49 -7.32 1.63 -4.76
N GLU A 50 -7.15 1.63 -6.09
CA GLU A 50 -8.12 1.07 -7.03
C GLU A 50 -8.24 -0.44 -6.87
N MET A 51 -9.46 -0.89 -6.59
CA MET A 51 -9.79 -2.30 -6.43
C MET A 51 -10.31 -2.87 -7.75
N GLY A 52 -10.06 -4.16 -8.02
CA GLY A 52 -10.66 -4.84 -9.16
C GLY A 52 -9.98 -6.15 -9.52
N SER A 53 -10.37 -6.72 -10.67
CA SER A 53 -9.88 -8.01 -11.15
C SER A 53 -8.36 -8.08 -11.33
N TRP A 54 -7.68 -6.94 -11.45
CA TRP A 54 -6.22 -6.89 -11.55
C TRP A 54 -5.49 -7.36 -10.29
N LEU A 55 -6.19 -7.44 -9.15
CA LEU A 55 -5.64 -7.93 -7.88
C LEU A 55 -5.42 -9.46 -7.87
N SER A 56 -6.17 -10.19 -8.70
CA SER A 56 -6.20 -11.66 -8.70
C SER A 56 -4.82 -12.27 -8.96
N GLY A 57 -4.43 -13.23 -8.12
CA GLY A 57 -3.17 -13.95 -8.23
C GLY A 57 -1.93 -13.13 -7.86
N ARG A 58 -2.08 -11.91 -7.30
CA ARG A 58 -0.96 -11.03 -6.95
C ARG A 58 -0.77 -10.93 -5.44
N LEU A 59 0.48 -10.79 -5.01
CA LEU A 59 0.85 -10.53 -3.62
C LEU A 59 1.15 -9.05 -3.38
N PHE A 60 0.35 -8.42 -2.51
CA PHE A 60 0.53 -7.03 -2.10
C PHE A 60 1.40 -6.91 -0.85
N LEU A 61 2.44 -6.07 -0.90
CA LEU A 61 3.28 -5.74 0.25
C LEU A 61 2.85 -4.39 0.82
N LEU A 62 2.16 -4.41 1.95
CA LEU A 62 1.50 -3.24 2.52
C LEU A 62 2.16 -2.78 3.81
N ASP A 63 2.46 -1.49 3.90
CA ASP A 63 2.94 -0.90 5.14
C ASP A 63 1.81 -0.60 6.16
N ARG A 64 2.15 0.08 7.28
CA ARG A 64 1.21 0.40 8.36
C ARG A 64 0.17 1.47 7.99
N GLY A 65 0.49 2.39 7.08
CA GLY A 65 -0.45 3.36 6.51
C GLY A 65 -1.58 2.64 5.77
N PHE A 66 -1.22 1.56 5.08
CA PHE A 66 -2.17 0.69 4.36
C PHE A 66 -2.85 -0.40 5.23
N PHE A 67 -2.61 -0.43 6.54
CA PHE A 67 -3.26 -1.43 7.42
C PHE A 67 -4.74 -1.08 7.69
N LYS A 68 -5.65 -1.75 6.98
CA LYS A 68 -7.11 -1.61 7.11
C LYS A 68 -7.82 -2.93 6.76
N PHE A 69 -8.67 -3.45 7.67
CA PHE A 69 -9.38 -4.72 7.46
C PHE A 69 -10.24 -4.75 6.19
N ARG A 70 -10.95 -3.66 5.87
CA ARG A 70 -11.75 -3.59 4.63
C ARG A 70 -10.90 -3.77 3.37
N ARG A 71 -9.64 -3.30 3.38
CA ARG A 71 -8.73 -3.49 2.25
C ARG A 71 -8.32 -4.96 2.11
N PHE A 72 -8.04 -5.61 3.23
CA PHE A 72 -7.69 -7.02 3.26
C PHE A 72 -8.84 -7.89 2.74
N ALA A 73 -10.08 -7.62 3.18
CA ALA A 73 -11.27 -8.29 2.68
C ALA A 73 -11.43 -8.10 1.16
N LEU A 74 -11.23 -6.89 0.63
CA LEU A 74 -11.35 -6.65 -0.81
C LEU A 74 -10.26 -7.35 -1.64
N ILE A 75 -9.04 -7.47 -1.11
CA ILE A 75 -7.98 -8.24 -1.78
C ILE A 75 -8.37 -9.72 -1.82
N ASP A 76 -8.85 -10.26 -0.71
CA ASP A 76 -9.33 -11.65 -0.59
C ASP A 76 -10.53 -11.93 -1.52
N GLU A 77 -11.53 -11.04 -1.54
CA GLU A 77 -12.70 -11.09 -2.44
C GLU A 77 -12.33 -11.07 -3.94
N ASN A 78 -11.12 -10.61 -4.29
CA ASN A 78 -10.60 -10.58 -5.67
C ASN A 78 -9.52 -11.64 -5.92
N ASP A 79 -9.45 -12.71 -5.12
CA ASP A 79 -8.47 -13.80 -5.22
C ASP A 79 -7.01 -13.32 -5.19
N GLY A 80 -6.76 -12.22 -4.47
CA GLY A 80 -5.44 -11.66 -4.25
C GLY A 80 -4.85 -12.08 -2.90
N PHE A 81 -3.58 -11.78 -2.70
CA PHE A 81 -2.84 -12.08 -1.47
C PHE A 81 -2.22 -10.82 -0.90
N PHE A 82 -1.97 -10.76 0.41
CA PHE A 82 -1.26 -9.64 1.01
C PHE A 82 -0.34 -10.06 2.15
N VAL A 83 0.72 -9.28 2.34
CA VAL A 83 1.51 -9.22 3.57
C VAL A 83 1.42 -7.80 4.09
N SER A 84 1.05 -7.63 5.37
CA SER A 84 1.02 -6.31 5.99
C SER A 84 1.66 -6.31 7.36
N ARG A 85 2.29 -5.20 7.72
CA ARG A 85 2.76 -4.97 9.08
C ARG A 85 1.57 -4.79 10.02
N LEU A 86 1.43 -5.68 10.99
CA LEU A 86 0.40 -5.60 12.02
C LEU A 86 0.56 -4.30 12.85
N LYS A 87 -0.56 -3.60 13.11
CA LYS A 87 -0.56 -2.49 14.08
C LYS A 87 -0.46 -3.06 15.50
N ALA A 88 0.31 -2.40 16.37
CA ALA A 88 0.46 -2.84 17.77
C ALA A 88 -0.86 -2.92 18.54
N SER A 89 -1.85 -2.11 18.15
CA SER A 89 -3.20 -2.12 18.72
C SER A 89 -4.13 -3.18 18.12
N SER A 90 -3.66 -3.97 17.14
CA SER A 90 -4.47 -5.01 16.52
C SER A 90 -4.43 -6.28 17.36
N ASN A 91 -5.59 -6.91 17.52
CA ASN A 91 -5.74 -8.20 18.20
C ASN A 91 -6.51 -9.16 17.28
N PRO A 92 -5.89 -9.64 16.18
CA PRO A 92 -6.54 -10.59 15.29
C PRO A 92 -6.68 -11.94 15.98
N VAL A 93 -7.78 -12.65 15.68
CA VAL A 93 -7.92 -14.05 16.04
C VAL A 93 -7.28 -14.87 14.92
N VAL A 94 -6.32 -15.72 15.26
CA VAL A 94 -5.77 -16.69 14.32
C VAL A 94 -6.79 -17.81 14.17
N THR A 95 -7.39 -17.94 13.00
CA THR A 95 -8.43 -18.94 12.71
C THR A 95 -7.87 -20.23 12.15
N GLU A 96 -6.72 -20.16 11.50
CA GLU A 96 -6.05 -21.27 10.84
C GLU A 96 -4.56 -20.98 10.75
N GLU A 97 -3.75 -22.04 10.82
CA GLU A 97 -2.32 -21.98 10.56
C GLU A 97 -2.03 -22.88 9.37
N LEU A 98 -1.47 -22.30 8.30
CA LEU A 98 -1.06 -23.07 7.13
C LEU A 98 0.21 -23.84 7.50
N GLN A 99 0.18 -25.16 7.28
CA GLN A 99 1.34 -26.02 7.53
C GLN A 99 2.55 -25.57 6.72
N GLU A 100 3.75 -25.72 7.29
CA GLU A 100 4.99 -25.46 6.57
C GLU A 100 5.03 -26.24 5.25
N TRP A 101 5.51 -25.58 4.20
CA TRP A 101 5.71 -26.22 2.90
C TRP A 101 6.64 -27.43 3.10
N PRO A 102 6.23 -28.66 2.74
CA PRO A 102 7.15 -29.77 2.73
C PRO A 102 8.23 -29.47 1.69
N GLY A 103 9.46 -29.30 2.17
CA GLY A 103 10.61 -28.87 1.37
C GLY A 103 10.95 -29.76 0.19
#